data_AF-A0A7W2JYV7-F1
#
_entry.id   AF-A0A7W2JYV7-F1
#
_cell.length_a   1.000
_cell.length_b   1.000
_cell.length_c   1.000
_cell.angle_alpha   90.00
_cell.angle_beta   90.00
_cell.angle_gamma   90.00
#
_symmetry.space_group_name_H-M   'P 1'
#
loop_
_entity.id
_entity.type
_entity.pdbx_description
1 polymer ?
#
loop_
_entity_poly.entity_id
_entity_poly.type
_entity_poly.pdbx_seq_one_letter_code
_entity_poly.pdbx_strand_id
1 'polypeptide(L)'
;MTQSTARGVRNNNPGNIDYNPRNAWQGQLGIEVGVDKPRFARFDSPENGIRALGKLLINYRGKDGMPGVGGKGIDTVLETINRWAPSNENDTQAYAAAVAKRLGVGITDPIDIKDRSTLWMFVESIIIHENGGNPYKGAIIDEGVRRALA
;
A
#
# COMPACT_ATOMS: atom_id res chain seq x y z
N MET A 1 25.82 9.02 -11.27
CA MET A 1 24.60 8.34 -11.76
C MET A 1 23.41 9.16 -11.32
N THR A 2 22.67 9.78 -12.24
CA THR A 2 21.40 10.44 -11.89
C THR A 2 20.41 9.35 -11.53
N GLN A 3 20.08 9.22 -10.26
CA GLN A 3 19.03 8.28 -9.82
C GLN A 3 17.71 8.75 -10.45
N SER A 4 17.20 7.98 -11.40
CA SER A 4 15.86 8.21 -11.95
C SER A 4 14.86 8.09 -10.81
N THR A 5 14.11 9.15 -10.54
CA THR A 5 13.07 9.17 -9.51
C THR A 5 12.07 8.04 -9.76
N ALA A 6 11.74 7.22 -8.76
CA ALA A 6 10.84 6.09 -8.92
C ALA A 6 9.47 6.49 -9.50
N ARG A 7 8.85 5.58 -10.26
CA ARG A 7 7.60 5.85 -11.01
C ARG A 7 6.45 6.28 -10.10
N GLY A 8 6.27 5.61 -8.96
CA GLY A 8 5.26 5.97 -7.97
C GLY A 8 5.45 7.38 -7.42
N VAL A 9 6.69 7.81 -7.23
CA VAL A 9 7.02 9.17 -6.77
C VAL A 9 6.65 10.22 -7.82
N ARG A 10 6.99 9.99 -9.10
CA ARG A 10 6.61 10.92 -10.18
C ARG A 10 5.10 11.04 -10.36
N ASN A 11 4.37 9.97 -10.06
CA ASN A 11 2.92 9.89 -10.21
C ASN A 11 2.15 10.36 -8.96
N ASN A 12 2.83 10.78 -7.89
CA ASN A 12 2.22 10.96 -6.56
C ASN A 12 1.40 9.74 -6.12
N ASN A 13 1.82 8.55 -6.53
CA ASN A 13 1.18 7.27 -6.28
C ASN A 13 2.19 6.35 -5.58
N PRO A 14 2.45 6.55 -4.27
CA PRO A 14 3.56 5.89 -3.60
C PRO A 14 3.44 4.36 -3.52
N GLY A 15 2.22 3.83 -3.62
CA GLY A 15 1.95 2.40 -3.70
C GLY A 15 1.80 1.85 -5.12
N ASN A 16 2.12 2.60 -6.18
CA ASN A 16 1.93 2.15 -7.57
C ASN A 16 0.52 1.53 -7.81
N ILE A 17 -0.54 2.15 -7.28
CA ILE A 17 -1.91 1.66 -7.44
C ILE A 17 -2.28 1.68 -8.92
N ASP A 18 -2.75 0.54 -9.44
CA ASP A 18 -3.25 0.42 -10.81
C ASP A 18 -4.42 1.38 -11.07
N TYR A 19 -4.39 2.02 -12.22
CA TYR A 19 -5.51 2.84 -12.66
C TYR A 19 -6.71 1.96 -12.99
N ASN A 20 -7.87 2.32 -12.46
CA ASN A 20 -9.14 1.73 -12.83
C ASN A 20 -10.16 2.87 -13.00
N PRO A 21 -10.83 2.99 -14.17
CA PRO A 21 -11.80 4.07 -14.41
C PRO A 21 -13.02 4.01 -13.49
N ARG A 22 -13.27 2.88 -12.83
CA ARG A 22 -14.34 2.73 -11.83
C ARG A 22 -13.95 3.25 -10.44
N ASN A 23 -12.66 3.47 -10.19
CA ASN A 23 -12.19 4.08 -8.95
C ASN A 23 -12.24 5.60 -9.09
N ALA A 24 -12.95 6.25 -8.18
CA ALA A 24 -13.02 7.70 -8.07
C ALA A 24 -12.25 8.17 -6.82
N TRP A 25 -10.94 7.91 -6.78
CA TRP A 25 -10.13 8.38 -5.65
C TRP A 25 -10.08 9.91 -5.63
N GLN A 26 -10.16 10.49 -4.43
CA GLN A 26 -9.95 11.92 -4.24
C GLN A 26 -8.55 12.31 -4.74
N GLY A 27 -8.48 13.33 -5.59
CA GLY A 27 -7.23 13.82 -6.17
C GLY A 27 -6.66 12.97 -7.31
N GLN A 28 -7.36 11.92 -7.77
CA GLN A 28 -6.92 11.13 -8.93
C GLN A 28 -7.06 11.93 -10.23
N LEU A 29 -5.97 11.99 -10.99
CA LEU A 29 -5.87 12.74 -12.25
C LEU A 29 -6.07 11.86 -13.50
N GLY A 30 -6.11 10.54 -13.33
CA GLY A 30 -6.23 9.57 -14.42
C GLY A 30 -5.08 8.56 -14.42
N ILE A 31 -4.92 7.87 -15.55
CA ILE A 31 -3.75 7.03 -15.80
C ILE A 31 -2.51 7.90 -16.03
N GLU A 32 -1.33 7.35 -15.78
CA GLU A 32 -0.07 8.00 -16.10
C GLU A 32 0.15 8.25 -17.59
N VAL A 33 1.02 9.21 -17.91
CA VAL A 33 1.28 9.71 -19.26
C VAL A 33 2.79 9.79 -19.51
N GLY A 34 3.20 9.80 -20.78
CA GLY A 34 4.60 9.94 -21.16
C GLY A 34 5.48 8.72 -20.83
N VAL A 35 4.88 7.53 -20.76
CA VAL A 35 5.56 6.25 -20.54
C VAL A 35 5.07 5.22 -21.56
N ASP A 36 5.94 4.28 -21.95
CA ASP A 36 5.63 3.30 -23.01
C ASP A 36 4.46 2.38 -22.69
N LYS A 37 4.28 2.04 -21.39
CA LYS A 37 3.23 1.12 -20.92
C LYS A 37 2.48 1.71 -19.72
N PRO A 38 1.53 2.64 -19.92
CA PRO A 38 0.74 3.22 -18.84
C PRO A 38 -0.07 2.16 -18.10
N ARG A 39 -0.01 2.18 -16.76
CA ARG A 39 -0.70 1.21 -15.89
C ARG A 39 -1.24 1.87 -14.63
N PHE A 40 -0.47 2.76 -14.03
CA PHE A 40 -0.74 3.28 -12.70
C PHE A 40 -1.58 4.55 -12.71
N ALA A 41 -2.35 4.74 -11.64
CA ALA A 41 -3.04 5.99 -11.37
C ALA A 41 -2.02 7.11 -11.06
N ARG A 42 -2.42 8.36 -11.33
CA ARG A 42 -1.74 9.57 -10.88
C ARG A 42 -2.61 10.34 -9.92
N PHE A 43 -1.97 11.01 -8.97
CA PHE A 43 -2.62 11.88 -8.01
C PHE A 43 -2.07 13.31 -8.07
N ASP A 44 -2.88 14.27 -7.62
CA ASP A 44 -2.49 15.67 -7.47
C ASP A 44 -1.43 15.91 -6.39
N SER A 45 -1.33 15.00 -5.40
CA SER A 45 -0.48 15.10 -4.22
C SER A 45 -0.13 13.72 -3.67
N PRO A 46 1.06 13.55 -3.06
CA PRO A 46 1.45 12.26 -2.48
C PRO A 46 0.52 11.85 -1.33
N GLU A 47 0.00 12.80 -0.56
CA GLU A 47 -0.97 12.53 0.52
C GLU A 47 -2.25 11.88 -0.01
N ASN A 48 -2.72 12.27 -1.20
CA ASN A 48 -3.89 11.65 -1.82
C ASN A 48 -3.58 10.24 -2.35
N GLY A 49 -2.38 10.00 -2.89
CA GLY A 49 -1.93 8.66 -3.23
C GLY A 49 -1.80 7.75 -2.01
N ILE A 50 -1.23 8.25 -0.92
CA ILE A 50 -1.11 7.52 0.35
C ILE A 50 -2.48 7.26 0.97
N ARG A 51 -3.39 8.24 0.92
CA ARG A 51 -4.77 8.07 1.35
C ARG A 51 -5.45 6.94 0.56
N ALA A 52 -5.29 6.90 -0.76
CA ALA A 52 -5.84 5.84 -1.59
C ALA A 52 -5.28 4.46 -1.22
N LEU A 53 -3.97 4.38 -0.99
CA LEU A 53 -3.30 3.17 -0.49
C LEU A 53 -3.89 2.73 0.85
N GLY A 54 -3.99 3.62 1.83
CA GLY A 54 -4.55 3.32 3.14
C GLY A 54 -6.01 2.85 3.07
N LYS A 55 -6.86 3.52 2.27
CA LYS A 55 -8.25 3.09 2.05
C LYS A 55 -8.32 1.71 1.40
N LEU A 56 -7.41 1.38 0.48
CA LEU A 56 -7.37 0.06 -0.15
C LEU A 56 -7.08 -1.04 0.89
N LEU A 57 -6.07 -0.83 1.74
CA LEU A 57 -5.69 -1.77 2.79
C LEU A 57 -6.82 -1.98 3.81
N ILE A 58 -7.47 -0.89 4.24
CA ILE A 58 -8.65 -0.99 5.12
C ILE A 58 -9.77 -1.80 4.45
N ASN A 59 -10.00 -1.59 3.15
CA ASN A 59 -11.04 -2.29 2.40
C ASN A 59 -10.76 -3.80 2.24
N TYR A 60 -9.50 -4.24 2.31
CA TYR A 60 -9.15 -5.65 2.27
C TYR A 60 -9.75 -6.42 3.44
N ARG A 61 -9.94 -5.78 4.61
CA ARG A 61 -10.58 -6.42 5.78
C ARG A 61 -11.93 -7.06 5.46
N GLY A 62 -12.69 -6.46 4.55
CA GLY A 62 -14.00 -6.96 4.12
C GLY A 62 -13.96 -8.02 3.01
N LYS A 63 -12.78 -8.50 2.61
CA LYS A 63 -12.59 -9.55 1.61
C LYS A 63 -12.26 -10.88 2.27
N ASP A 64 -12.47 -11.96 1.53
CA ASP A 64 -12.17 -13.31 2.01
C ASP A 64 -10.67 -13.45 2.30
N GLY A 65 -10.40 -14.04 3.47
CA GLY A 65 -9.06 -14.36 3.94
C GLY A 65 -8.53 -15.65 3.34
N MET A 66 -7.36 -16.07 3.81
CA MET A 66 -6.75 -17.35 3.44
C MET A 66 -7.32 -18.48 4.31
N PRO A 67 -7.72 -19.63 3.73
CA PRO A 67 -8.22 -20.77 4.51
C PRO A 67 -7.21 -21.24 5.57
N GLY A 68 -7.65 -21.31 6.83
CA GLY A 68 -6.80 -21.75 7.95
C GLY A 68 -5.78 -20.72 8.44
N VAL A 69 -5.84 -19.47 7.97
CA VAL A 69 -5.01 -18.36 8.43
C VAL A 69 -5.93 -17.29 9.02
N GLY A 70 -5.56 -16.74 10.17
CA GLY A 70 -6.30 -15.62 10.76
C GLY A 70 -7.75 -15.95 11.13
N GLY A 71 -8.57 -14.91 11.14
CA GLY A 71 -10.00 -14.94 11.45
C GLY A 71 -10.87 -14.78 10.21
N LYS A 72 -12.05 -14.17 10.40
CA LYS A 72 -12.99 -13.93 9.30
C LYS A 72 -12.52 -12.76 8.44
N GLY A 73 -12.18 -13.05 7.18
CA GLY A 73 -11.70 -12.05 6.23
C GLY A 73 -10.22 -11.71 6.46
N ILE A 74 -9.63 -10.86 5.62
CA ILE A 74 -8.20 -10.52 5.71
C ILE A 74 -7.90 -9.79 7.04
N ASP A 75 -7.23 -10.43 7.99
CA ASP A 75 -6.80 -9.83 9.27
C ASP A 75 -5.37 -10.15 9.68
N THR A 76 -4.56 -10.73 8.81
CA THR A 76 -3.16 -10.98 9.11
C THR A 76 -2.23 -10.21 8.17
N VAL A 77 -0.96 -10.11 8.56
CA VAL A 77 0.07 -9.53 7.70
C VAL A 77 0.23 -10.35 6.42
N LEU A 78 0.25 -11.68 6.54
CA LEU A 78 0.38 -12.58 5.41
C LEU A 78 -0.74 -12.38 4.39
N GLU A 79 -2.00 -12.35 4.84
CA GLU A 79 -3.13 -12.18 3.93
C GLU A 79 -3.14 -10.80 3.27
N THR A 80 -2.83 -9.74 4.03
CA THR A 80 -2.80 -8.37 3.53
C THR A 80 -1.73 -8.22 2.43
N ILE A 81 -0.52 -8.71 2.69
CA ILE A 81 0.59 -8.64 1.73
C ILE A 81 0.36 -9.59 0.55
N ASN A 82 -0.18 -10.79 0.76
CA ASN A 82 -0.53 -11.69 -0.34
C ASN A 82 -1.58 -11.10 -1.28
N ARG A 83 -2.55 -10.35 -0.73
CA ARG A 83 -3.56 -9.67 -1.55
C ARG A 83 -2.98 -8.49 -2.33
N TRP A 84 -2.00 -7.80 -1.75
CA TRP A 84 -1.31 -6.64 -2.34
C TRP A 84 -0.29 -7.05 -3.41
N ALA A 85 0.59 -7.99 -3.08
CA ALA A 85 1.71 -8.48 -3.87
C ALA A 85 1.70 -10.03 -3.89
N PRO A 86 0.89 -10.65 -4.79
CA PRO A 86 0.78 -12.09 -4.88
C PRO A 86 2.09 -12.77 -5.31
N SER A 87 2.24 -14.05 -4.94
CA SER A 87 3.48 -14.81 -5.04
C SER A 87 3.91 -15.24 -6.44
N ASN A 88 3.08 -15.00 -7.46
CA ASN A 88 3.44 -15.26 -8.85
C ASN A 88 4.61 -14.37 -9.33
N GLU A 89 4.77 -13.20 -8.72
CA GLU A 89 5.80 -12.21 -9.08
C GLU A 89 6.67 -11.78 -7.89
N ASN A 90 6.32 -12.20 -6.66
CA ASN A 90 6.92 -11.69 -5.42
C ASN A 90 7.30 -12.80 -4.43
N ASP A 91 8.31 -12.54 -3.60
CA ASP A 91 8.51 -13.31 -2.36
C ASP A 91 7.59 -12.76 -1.26
N THR A 92 6.30 -13.11 -1.35
CA THR A 92 5.25 -12.66 -0.43
C THR A 92 5.57 -13.04 1.02
N GLN A 93 6.22 -14.19 1.26
CA GLN A 93 6.57 -14.65 2.61
C GLN A 93 7.67 -13.76 3.22
N ALA A 94 8.75 -13.49 2.48
CA ALA A 94 9.79 -12.59 2.94
C ALA A 94 9.24 -11.17 3.18
N TYR A 95 8.34 -10.72 2.31
CA TYR A 95 7.71 -9.41 2.45
C TYR A 95 6.80 -9.35 3.69
N ALA A 96 5.91 -10.33 3.88
CA ALA A 96 5.08 -10.41 5.08
C ALA A 96 5.93 -10.49 6.35
N ALA A 97 7.02 -11.26 6.36
CA ALA A 97 7.93 -11.36 7.50
C ALA A 97 8.61 -10.02 7.83
N ALA A 98 9.02 -9.25 6.81
CA ALA A 98 9.60 -7.92 7.01
C ALA A 98 8.60 -6.95 7.66
N VAL A 99 7.34 -6.96 7.21
CA VAL A 99 6.27 -6.11 7.79
C VAL A 99 5.91 -6.56 9.20
N ALA A 100 5.74 -7.87 9.42
CA ALA A 100 5.40 -8.44 10.72
C ALA A 100 6.47 -8.14 11.78
N LYS A 101 7.76 -8.25 11.40
CA LYS A 101 8.89 -7.87 12.27
C LYS A 101 8.82 -6.41 12.70
N ARG A 102 8.44 -5.50 11.79
CA ARG A 102 8.30 -4.07 12.10
C ARG A 102 7.12 -3.80 13.04
N LEU A 103 6.05 -4.59 12.94
CA LEU A 103 4.86 -4.51 13.80
C LEU A 103 5.03 -5.22 15.15
N GLY A 104 6.01 -6.11 15.28
CA GLY A 104 6.20 -6.91 16.49
C GLY A 104 5.18 -8.04 16.65
N VAL A 105 4.63 -8.54 15.54
CA VAL A 105 3.65 -9.64 15.50
C VAL A 105 4.16 -10.79 14.63
N GLY A 106 3.54 -11.96 14.75
CA GLY A 106 3.66 -13.05 13.80
C GLY A 106 2.94 -12.76 12.47
N ILE A 107 3.40 -13.36 11.37
CA ILE A 107 2.80 -13.12 10.04
C ILE A 107 1.32 -13.56 9.94
N THR A 108 0.89 -14.48 10.81
CA THR A 108 -0.49 -15.00 10.90
C THR A 108 -1.23 -14.50 12.14
N ASP A 109 -0.63 -13.62 12.94
CA ASP A 109 -1.31 -13.04 14.10
C ASP A 109 -2.37 -12.05 13.61
N PRO A 110 -3.54 -12.00 14.27
CA PRO A 110 -4.54 -10.99 13.97
C PRO A 110 -4.00 -9.57 14.19
N ILE A 111 -4.26 -8.70 13.23
CA ILE A 111 -3.94 -7.26 13.28
C ILE A 111 -5.21 -6.41 13.15
N ASP A 112 -5.18 -5.22 13.73
CA ASP A 112 -6.18 -4.19 13.43
C ASP A 112 -5.63 -3.23 12.38
N ILE A 113 -6.00 -3.42 11.12
CA ILE A 113 -5.57 -2.52 10.04
C ILE A 113 -6.12 -1.09 10.16
N LYS A 114 -7.11 -0.85 11.03
CA LYS A 114 -7.62 0.49 11.33
C LYS A 114 -6.91 1.15 12.51
N ASP A 115 -6.09 0.41 13.26
CA ASP A 115 -5.15 1.04 14.17
C ASP A 115 -4.18 1.92 13.38
N ARG A 116 -3.99 3.17 13.84
CA ARG A 116 -3.21 4.17 13.10
C ARG A 116 -1.77 3.74 12.93
N SER A 117 -1.15 3.19 13.97
CA SER A 117 0.25 2.74 13.93
C SER A 117 0.39 1.59 12.94
N THR A 118 -0.51 0.61 13.01
CA THR A 118 -0.54 -0.54 12.11
C THR A 118 -0.67 -0.10 10.66
N LEU A 119 -1.66 0.72 10.31
CA LEU A 119 -1.85 1.21 8.95
C LEU A 119 -0.64 2.00 8.44
N TRP A 120 -0.07 2.86 9.27
CA TRP A 120 1.11 3.65 8.92
C TRP A 120 2.31 2.76 8.57
N MET A 121 2.55 1.70 9.36
CA MET A 121 3.65 0.77 9.12
C MET A 121 3.46 -0.04 7.84
N PHE A 122 2.22 -0.44 7.50
CA PHE A 122 1.92 -1.08 6.22
C PHE A 122 2.16 -0.14 5.04
N VAL A 123 1.61 1.08 5.12
CA VAL A 123 1.78 2.11 4.11
C VAL A 123 3.27 2.36 3.85
N GLU A 124 4.06 2.60 4.89
CA GLU A 124 5.49 2.87 4.73
C GLU A 124 6.23 1.66 4.13
N SER A 125 5.93 0.45 4.59
CA SER A 125 6.57 -0.76 4.07
C SER A 125 6.29 -0.98 2.58
N ILE A 126 5.05 -0.70 2.15
CA ILE A 126 4.67 -0.71 0.72
C ILE A 126 5.41 0.34 -0.07
N ILE A 127 5.49 1.58 0.43
CA ILE A 127 6.22 2.64 -0.24
C ILE A 127 7.70 2.26 -0.44
N ILE A 128 8.34 1.70 0.59
CA ILE A 128 9.74 1.25 0.53
C ILE A 128 9.90 0.16 -0.52
N HIS A 129 9.01 -0.84 -0.52
CA HIS A 129 9.07 -1.95 -1.47
C HIS A 129 8.91 -1.47 -2.92
N GLU A 130 7.88 -0.65 -3.18
CA GLU A 130 7.49 -0.18 -4.51
C GLU A 130 8.47 0.80 -5.15
N ASN A 131 9.16 1.60 -4.32
CA ASN A 131 10.04 2.67 -4.80
C ASN A 131 11.53 2.40 -4.51
N GLY A 132 11.87 1.25 -3.92
CA GLY A 132 13.21 0.93 -3.45
C GLY A 132 13.67 1.78 -2.26
N GLY A 133 12.74 2.49 -1.59
CA GLY A 133 12.99 3.40 -0.48
C GLY A 133 11.80 4.31 -0.21
N ASN A 134 11.86 5.05 0.92
CA ASN A 134 10.86 6.04 1.25
C ASN A 134 11.43 7.46 1.02
N PRO A 135 10.94 8.21 0.02
CA PRO A 135 11.37 9.58 -0.23
C PRO A 135 10.56 10.62 0.55
N TYR A 136 9.54 10.21 1.30
CA TYR A 136 8.61 11.11 1.99
C TYR A 136 9.00 11.32 3.44
N LYS A 137 8.78 12.54 3.93
CA LYS A 137 8.81 12.81 5.38
C LYS A 137 7.64 12.12 6.07
N GLY A 138 7.82 11.73 7.33
CA GLY A 138 6.76 11.10 8.14
C GLY A 138 5.44 11.88 8.12
N ALA A 139 5.48 13.21 8.14
CA ALA A 139 4.30 14.07 8.11
C ALA A 139 3.41 13.88 6.86
N ILE A 140 3.98 13.54 5.70
CA ILE A 140 3.23 13.27 4.47
C ILE A 140 2.50 11.93 4.59
N ILE A 141 3.17 10.92 5.17
CA ILE A 141 2.57 9.61 5.43
C ILE A 141 1.47 9.75 6.48
N ASP A 142 1.75 10.47 7.57
CA ASP A 142 0.78 10.76 8.64
C ASP A 142 -0.49 11.40 8.09
N GLU A 143 -0.36 12.40 7.22
CA GLU A 143 -1.53 13.07 6.66
C GLU A 143 -2.34 12.16 5.74
N GLY A 144 -1.69 11.37 4.89
CA GLY A 144 -2.37 10.38 4.06
C GLY A 144 -3.08 9.30 4.89
N VAL A 145 -2.42 8.77 5.92
CA VAL A 145 -2.98 7.78 6.87
C VAL A 145 -4.16 8.37 7.65
N ARG A 146 -4.02 9.59 8.15
CA ARG A 146 -5.10 10.31 8.86
C ARG A 146 -6.34 10.46 7.97
N ARG A 147 -6.16 10.88 6.71
CA ARG A 147 -7.26 10.97 5.72
C ARG A 147 -7.85 9.62 5.34
N ALA A 148 -7.06 8.54 5.39
CA ALA A 148 -7.54 7.19 5.14
C ALA A 148 -8.42 6.66 6.28
N LEU A 149 -8.18 7.08 7.52
CA LEU A 149 -8.94 6.66 8.70
C LEU A 149 -10.18 7.53 8.97
N ALA A 150 -10.24 8.73 8.39
CA ALA A 150 -11.39 9.63 8.44
C ALA A 150 -12.61 9.12 7.67
#